data_AF-A0A0B7GJB1-F1
#
_entry.id   AF-A0A0B7GJB1-F1
#
_cell.length_a   1.000
_cell.length_b   1.000
_cell.length_c   1.000
_cell.angle_alpha   90.00
_cell.angle_beta   90.00
_cell.angle_gamma   90.00
#
_symmetry.space_group_name_H-M   'P 1'
#
loop_
_entity.id
_entity.type
_entity.pdbx_description
1 polymer ?
#
loop_
_entity_poly.entity_id
_entity_poly.type
_entity_poly.pdbx_seq_one_letter_code
_entity_poly.pdbx_strand_id
1 'polypeptide(L)'
;MLETVLKAIDNLLSIIEQYKIKNVHPQVEDLKYLKKSLNTNDELSTREKFTLYQELFPPRGGLSDIHYWHNDFEARKTVNEVISDLTNTIADYLLER
;
A
#
# COMPACT_ATOMS: atom_id res chain seq x y z
N MET A 1 -0.67 -6.82 -14.68
CA MET A 1 -1.15 -6.85 -13.28
C MET A 1 0.02 -6.71 -12.31
N LEU A 2 0.99 -7.62 -12.30
CA LEU A 2 2.17 -7.53 -11.41
C LEU A 2 2.94 -6.20 -11.52
N GLU A 3 3.22 -5.73 -12.73
CA GLU A 3 3.91 -4.43 -12.94
C GLU A 3 3.10 -3.24 -12.38
N THR A 4 1.78 -3.29 -12.49
CA THR A 4 0.87 -2.27 -11.94
C THR A 4 0.97 -2.22 -10.42
N VAL A 5 1.03 -3.38 -9.77
CA VAL A 5 1.13 -3.50 -8.31
C VAL A 5 2.50 -3.04 -7.81
N LEU A 6 3.58 -3.42 -8.50
CA LEU A 6 4.93 -2.94 -8.19
C LEU A 6 5.02 -1.41 -8.27
N LYS A 7 4.45 -0.82 -9.32
CA LYS A 7 4.34 0.64 -9.46
C LYS A 7 3.48 1.26 -8.36
N ALA A 8 2.39 0.60 -7.96
CA ALA A 8 1.54 1.09 -6.89
C ALA A 8 2.29 1.14 -5.54
N ILE A 9 3.06 0.09 -5.24
CA ILE A 9 3.92 0.05 -4.04
C ILE A 9 4.97 1.16 -4.08
N ASP A 10 5.66 1.34 -5.21
CA ASP A 10 6.71 2.36 -5.34
C ASP A 10 6.16 3.78 -5.20
N ASN A 11 5.02 4.06 -5.80
CA ASN A 11 4.35 5.34 -5.67
C ASN A 11 3.87 5.60 -4.24
N LEU A 12 3.32 4.58 -3.57
CA LEU A 12 2.86 4.73 -2.18
C LEU A 12 4.04 5.01 -1.23
N LEU A 13 5.16 4.31 -1.40
CA LEU A 13 6.40 4.58 -0.66
C LEU A 13 6.91 6.00 -0.92
N SER A 14 6.89 6.44 -2.18
CA SER A 14 7.31 7.80 -2.56
C SER A 14 6.41 8.87 -1.94
N ILE A 15 5.09 8.68 -1.90
CA ILE A 15 4.14 9.59 -1.27
C ILE A 15 4.38 9.68 0.24
N ILE A 16 4.57 8.53 0.91
CA ILE A 16 4.87 8.49 2.35
C ILE A 16 6.11 9.33 2.66
N GLU A 17 7.16 9.20 1.86
CA GLU A 17 8.40 9.96 2.01
C GLU A 17 8.21 11.45 1.68
N GLN A 18 7.64 11.77 0.51
CA GLN A 18 7.44 13.14 0.02
C GLN A 18 6.60 13.98 0.99
N TYR A 19 5.51 13.41 1.51
CA TYR A 19 4.58 14.10 2.40
C TYR A 19 4.89 13.89 3.89
N LYS A 20 5.97 13.16 4.21
CA LYS A 20 6.42 12.87 5.58
C LYS A 20 5.29 12.32 6.45
N ILE A 21 4.53 11.36 5.90
CA ILE A 21 3.45 10.71 6.64
C ILE A 21 4.07 9.98 7.84
N LYS A 22 3.57 10.28 9.05
CA LYS A 22 4.16 9.81 10.30
C LYS A 22 3.47 8.54 10.80
N ASN A 23 4.15 7.80 11.67
CA ASN A 23 3.62 6.60 12.34
C ASN A 23 3.22 5.45 11.39
N VAL A 24 3.83 5.39 10.20
CA VAL A 24 3.59 4.36 9.17
C VAL A 24 4.77 3.40 8.98
N HIS A 25 5.70 3.34 9.95
CA HIS A 25 6.92 2.54 9.81
C HIS A 25 6.64 1.05 9.58
N PRO A 26 5.72 0.38 10.33
CA PRO A 26 5.37 -1.02 10.05
C PRO A 26 4.87 -1.22 8.63
N GLN A 27 3.96 -0.36 8.17
CA GLN A 27 3.38 -0.42 6.83
C GLN A 27 4.43 -0.26 5.73
N VAL A 28 5.42 0.60 5.94
CA VAL A 28 6.54 0.77 4.99
C VAL A 28 7.37 -0.50 4.88
N GLU A 29 7.62 -1.20 5.98
CA GLU A 29 8.36 -2.47 5.96
C GLU A 29 7.55 -3.59 5.30
N ASP A 30 6.24 -3.66 5.56
CA ASP A 30 5.35 -4.64 4.91
C ASP A 30 5.27 -4.42 3.39
N LEU A 31 5.20 -3.17 2.93
CA LEU A 31 5.24 -2.81 1.51
C LEU A 31 6.57 -3.21 0.85
N LYS A 32 7.70 -2.99 1.52
CA LYS A 32 9.03 -3.42 1.03
C LYS A 32 9.13 -4.93 0.96
N TYR A 33 8.58 -5.63 1.96
CA TYR A 33 8.51 -7.09 1.96
C TYR A 33 7.70 -7.60 0.77
N LEU A 34 6.48 -7.08 0.58
CA LEU A 34 5.63 -7.45 -0.55
C LEU A 34 6.35 -7.19 -1.88
N LYS A 35 6.93 -6.00 -2.06
CA LYS A 35 7.71 -5.68 -3.27
C LYS A 35 8.84 -6.69 -3.51
N LYS A 36 9.57 -7.09 -2.47
CA LYS A 36 10.66 -8.06 -2.60
C LYS A 36 10.12 -9.41 -3.07
N SER A 37 9.07 -9.92 -2.45
CA SER A 37 8.43 -11.19 -2.83
C SER A 37 7.91 -11.18 -4.26
N LEU A 38 7.35 -10.06 -4.72
CA LEU A 38 6.88 -9.91 -6.10
C LEU A 38 8.02 -9.85 -7.14
N ASN A 39 9.23 -9.42 -6.74
CA ASN A 39 10.39 -9.35 -7.63
C ASN A 39 11.17 -10.67 -7.73
N THR A 40 10.99 -11.61 -6.80
CA THR A 40 11.70 -12.90 -6.82
C THR A 40 11.09 -13.92 -7.78
N ASN A 41 10.04 -13.58 -8.54
CA ASN A 41 9.30 -14.49 -9.43
C ASN A 41 8.74 -15.76 -8.74
N ASP A 42 8.74 -15.79 -7.41
CA ASP A 42 8.01 -16.80 -6.65
C ASP A 42 6.53 -16.38 -6.65
N GLU A 43 5.73 -17.13 -7.40
CA GLU A 43 4.30 -16.89 -7.44
C GLU A 43 3.71 -17.16 -6.06
N LEU A 44 3.27 -16.09 -5.38
CA LEU A 44 2.58 -16.18 -4.10
C LEU A 44 1.30 -17.02 -4.29
N SER A 45 1.14 -18.06 -3.49
CA SER A 45 -0.10 -18.83 -3.44
C SER A 45 -1.26 -17.95 -2.97
N THR A 46 -2.49 -18.32 -3.32
CA THR A 46 -3.70 -17.62 -2.84
C THR A 46 -3.74 -17.49 -1.32
N ARG A 47 -3.23 -18.49 -0.58
CA ARG A 47 -3.14 -18.43 0.88
C ARG A 47 -2.14 -17.38 1.34
N GLU A 48 -0.95 -17.31 0.74
CA GLU A 48 0.06 -16.31 1.08
C GLU A 48 -0.43 -14.89 0.77
N LYS A 49 -1.07 -14.69 -0.40
CA LYS A 49 -1.69 -13.41 -0.74
C LYS A 49 -2.75 -12.99 0.27
N PHE A 50 -3.61 -13.92 0.69
CA PHE A 50 -4.64 -13.63 1.69
C PHE A 50 -4.03 -13.31 3.07
N THR A 51 -3.00 -14.04 3.50
CA THR A 51 -2.28 -13.72 4.74
C THR A 51 -1.66 -12.32 4.69
N LEU A 52 -0.99 -11.97 3.59
CA LEU A 52 -0.42 -10.64 3.38
C LEU A 52 -1.49 -9.55 3.34
N TYR A 53 -2.66 -9.83 2.75
CA TYR A 53 -3.79 -8.91 2.80
C TYR A 53 -4.22 -8.65 4.25
N GLN A 54 -4.33 -9.68 5.09
CA GLN A 54 -4.74 -9.50 6.48
C GLN A 54 -3.71 -8.71 7.31
N GLU A 55 -2.42 -8.86 7.00
CA GLU A 55 -1.33 -8.12 7.65
C GLU A 55 -1.31 -6.65 7.21
N LEU A 56 -1.45 -6.40 5.90
CA LEU A 56 -1.45 -5.04 5.32
C LEU A 56 -2.75 -4.27 5.57
N PHE A 57 -3.89 -4.96 5.62
CA PHE A 57 -5.23 -4.38 5.77
C PHE A 57 -5.97 -4.99 6.98
N PRO A 58 -5.42 -4.85 8.20
CA PRO A 58 -6.10 -5.32 9.40
C PRO A 58 -7.41 -4.53 9.60
N PRO A 59 -8.39 -5.08 10.34
CA PRO A 59 -9.67 -4.39 10.59
C PRO A 59 -9.55 -3.02 11.27
N ARG A 60 -8.40 -2.72 11.88
CA ARG A 60 -8.02 -1.43 12.45
C ARG A 60 -6.52 -1.23 12.20
N GLY A 61 -6.10 -0.16 11.54
CA GLY A 61 -4.68 0.06 11.22
C GLY A 61 -4.25 -0.33 9.81
N GLY A 62 -2.94 -0.55 9.67
CA GLY A 62 -2.29 -0.97 8.42
C GLY A 62 -2.33 0.10 7.33
N LEU A 63 -2.40 -0.34 6.07
CA LEU A 63 -2.50 0.53 4.90
C LEU A 63 -3.80 1.31 4.85
N SER A 64 -4.89 0.76 5.41
CA SER A 64 -6.20 1.40 5.49
C SER A 64 -6.18 2.73 6.26
N ASP A 65 -5.23 2.88 7.20
CA ASP A 65 -5.10 4.07 8.04
C ASP A 65 -4.02 5.04 7.54
N ILE A 66 -3.38 4.79 6.39
CA ILE A 66 -2.43 5.73 5.81
C ILE A 66 -3.19 6.91 5.23
N HIS A 67 -2.97 8.09 5.81
CA HIS A 67 -3.55 9.33 5.34
C HIS A 67 -2.56 10.47 5.50
N TYR A 68 -2.57 11.36 4.51
CA TYR A 68 -1.93 12.65 4.59
C TYR A 68 -2.82 13.65 5.32
N TRP A 69 -2.23 14.38 6.27
CA TRP A 69 -2.89 15.51 6.94
C TRP A 69 -2.29 16.84 6.49
N HIS A 70 -3.15 17.76 6.09
CA HIS A 70 -2.79 19.12 5.75
C HIS A 70 -3.94 20.09 6.03
N ASN A 71 -3.62 21.37 6.22
CA ASN A 71 -4.61 22.42 6.49
C ASN A 71 -5.39 22.82 5.24
N ASP A 72 -4.76 22.76 4.07
CA ASP A 72 -5.43 22.90 2.78
C ASP A 72 -6.22 21.63 2.49
N PHE A 73 -7.55 21.78 2.43
CA PHE A 73 -8.50 20.69 2.19
C PHE A 73 -8.30 20.05 0.82
N GLU A 74 -8.09 20.84 -0.25
CA GLU A 74 -7.97 20.34 -1.61
C GLU A 74 -6.66 19.57 -1.78
N ALA A 75 -5.56 20.09 -1.22
CA ALA A 75 -4.29 19.38 -1.18
C ALA A 75 -4.41 18.05 -0.43
N ARG A 76 -5.06 18.07 0.75
CA ARG A 76 -5.30 16.87 1.56
C ARG A 76 -6.13 15.83 0.80
N LYS A 77 -7.23 16.26 0.20
CA LYS A 77 -8.17 15.42 -0.56
C LYS A 77 -7.44 14.76 -1.74
N THR A 78 -6.77 15.56 -2.56
CA THR A 78 -6.06 15.07 -3.76
C THR A 78 -5.04 14.00 -3.42
N VAL A 79 -4.21 14.21 -2.39
CA VAL A 79 -3.20 13.22 -1.99
C VAL A 79 -3.83 11.95 -1.42
N ASN A 80 -4.89 12.08 -0.61
CA ASN A 80 -5.57 10.92 -0.04
C ASN A 80 -6.36 10.11 -1.08
N GLU A 81 -6.88 10.74 -2.13
CA GLU A 81 -7.47 10.03 -3.27
C GLU A 81 -6.42 9.15 -3.97
N VAL A 82 -5.22 9.71 -4.23
CA VAL A 82 -4.11 8.95 -4.82
C VAL A 82 -3.68 7.81 -3.89
N ILE A 83 -3.54 8.06 -2.57
CA ILE A 83 -3.22 7.00 -1.60
C ILE A 83 -4.28 5.89 -1.67
N SER A 84 -5.57 6.23 -1.70
CA SER A 84 -6.66 5.27 -1.78
C SER A 84 -6.61 4.43 -3.05
N ASP A 85 -6.32 5.03 -4.21
CA ASP A 85 -6.22 4.30 -5.47
C ASP A 85 -5.05 3.31 -5.47
N LEU A 86 -3.92 3.71 -4.88
CA LEU A 86 -2.73 2.87 -4.76
C LEU A 86 -2.97 1.70 -3.80
N THR A 87 -3.59 1.95 -2.63
CA THR A 87 -3.90 0.90 -1.66
C THR A 87 -4.96 -0.06 -2.20
N ASN A 88 -5.97 0.44 -2.92
CA ASN A 88 -6.95 -0.40 -3.62
C ASN A 88 -6.29 -1.31 -4.66
N THR A 89 -5.37 -0.78 -5.47
CA THR A 89 -4.62 -1.59 -6.46
C THR A 89 -3.85 -2.74 -5.79
N ILE A 90 -3.24 -2.48 -4.63
CA ILE A 90 -2.53 -3.51 -3.86
C ILE A 90 -3.52 -4.53 -3.27
N ALA A 91 -4.63 -4.06 -2.71
CA ALA A 91 -5.68 -4.90 -2.14
C ALA A 91 -6.30 -5.84 -3.17
N ASP A 92 -6.66 -5.31 -4.35
CA ASP A 92 -7.29 -6.09 -5.42
C ASP A 92 -6.36 -7.20 -5.91
N TYR A 93 -5.06 -6.93 -6.04
CA TYR A 93 -4.08 -7.97 -6.38
C TYR A 93 -4.01 -9.09 -5.34
N LEU A 94 -4.00 -8.74 -4.04
CA LEU A 94 -3.91 -9.73 -2.96
C LEU A 94 -5.21 -10.53 -2.79
N LEU A 95 -6.35 -9.94 -3.15
CA LEU A 95 -7.66 -10.58 -3.12
C LEU A 95 -8.04 -11.28 -4.44
N GLU A 96 -7.18 -11.18 -5.46
CA GLU A 96 -7.44 -11.71 -6.81
C GLU A 96 -8.73 -11.15 -7.43
N ARG A 97 -8.95 -9.84 -7.27
CA ARG A 97 -10.10 -9.07 -7.80
C ARG A 97 -9.79 -8.27 -9.05
#